data_AF-A0A534F0A2-F1
#
_entry.id   AF-A0A534F0A2-F1
#
_cell.length_a   1.000
_cell.length_b   1.000
_cell.length_c   1.000
_cell.angle_alpha   90.00
_cell.angle_beta   90.00
_cell.angle_gamma   90.00
#
_symmetry.space_group_name_H-M   'P 1'
#
loop_
_entity.id
_entity.type
_entity.pdbx_description
1 polymer ?
#
loop_
_entity_poly.entity_id
_entity_poly.type
_entity_poly.pdbx_seq_one_letter_code
_entity_poly.pdbx_strand_id
1 'polypeptide(L)'
;MGKLDLAELSLQGVILASGLGEKSAMFPCGGACARLPLVSQANPVLIFVTHCWENSDDYLRVFEYLESQRNFFYRNYSTPEQRPQGDKEALRESLRKQIAPSEAVIGLSSLFDAHQELLTFQLRFAQASHKPVILMKPFGARKDVPKALRDLANEVVDWDERALVDAIRRQARHEETTRWDTIEFKLD
;
A
#
# COMPACT_ATOMS: atom_id res chain seq x y z
N MET A 1 -30.43 -3.59 29.50
CA MET A 1 -31.18 -3.37 28.23
C MET A 1 -31.00 -1.92 27.85
N GLY A 2 -30.07 -1.63 26.94
CA GLY A 2 -29.73 -0.28 26.55
C GLY A 2 -28.77 -0.35 25.37
N LYS A 3 -29.33 -0.49 24.16
CA LYS A 3 -28.59 -0.33 22.91
C LYS A 3 -28.39 1.16 22.71
N LEU A 4 -27.13 1.61 22.67
CA LEU A 4 -26.75 2.83 22.00
C LEU A 4 -26.02 2.40 20.73
N ASP A 5 -26.73 2.55 19.63
CA ASP A 5 -26.24 2.37 18.27
C ASP A 5 -25.45 3.64 17.92
N LEU A 6 -24.17 3.50 17.61
CA LEU A 6 -23.24 4.56 17.26
C LEU A 6 -22.63 4.20 15.91
N ALA A 7 -23.45 4.35 14.87
CA ALA A 7 -23.05 4.24 13.48
C ALA A 7 -23.70 5.38 12.70
N GLU A 8 -23.07 6.56 12.73
CA GLU A 8 -23.39 7.72 11.86
C GLU A 8 -22.23 8.72 11.96
N LEU A 9 -21.13 8.44 11.27
CA LEU A 9 -20.14 9.44 10.87
C LEU A 9 -19.68 9.13 9.43
N SER A 10 -20.63 9.18 8.50
CA SER A 10 -20.36 9.32 7.07
C SER A 10 -19.99 10.80 6.83
N LEU A 11 -18.69 11.07 6.82
CA LEU A 11 -18.14 12.40 6.57
C LEU A 11 -18.25 12.77 5.09
N GLN A 12 -18.75 13.98 4.91
CA GLN A 12 -19.01 14.70 3.66
C GLN A 12 -17.72 14.98 2.87
N GLY A 13 -17.87 15.08 1.55
CA GLY A 13 -16.80 15.56 0.67
C GLY A 13 -17.18 15.63 -0.81
N VAL A 14 -18.38 16.14 -1.12
CA VAL A 14 -18.79 16.50 -2.49
C VAL A 14 -18.24 17.89 -2.79
N ILE A 15 -17.41 18.03 -3.84
CA ILE A 15 -17.12 19.33 -4.46
C ILE A 15 -17.36 19.24 -5.97
N LEU A 16 -18.19 20.17 -6.45
CA LEU A 16 -18.61 20.45 -7.82
C LEU A 16 -17.43 20.70 -8.78
N ALA A 17 -17.61 20.28 -10.04
CA ALA A 17 -17.23 21.10 -11.18
C ALA A 17 -18.10 20.75 -12.41
N SER A 18 -19.06 21.62 -12.71
CA SER A 18 -19.67 21.78 -14.02
C SER A 18 -18.72 22.58 -14.91
N GLY A 19 -18.53 22.14 -16.16
CA GLY A 19 -17.75 22.87 -17.16
C GLY A 19 -17.96 22.28 -18.55
N LEU A 20 -18.55 23.10 -19.43
CA LEU A 20 -18.83 22.82 -20.84
C LEU A 20 -17.56 22.46 -21.63
N GLY A 21 -17.77 21.73 -22.72
CA GLY A 21 -16.71 21.16 -23.52
C GLY A 21 -15.96 22.12 -24.43
N GLU A 22 -14.85 21.62 -24.95
CA GLU A 22 -14.29 22.03 -26.22
C GLU A 22 -13.54 20.85 -26.84
N LYS A 23 -13.86 20.57 -28.10
CA LYS A 23 -13.20 19.58 -28.93
C LYS A 23 -11.80 20.11 -29.26
N SER A 24 -10.75 19.32 -29.05
CA SER A 24 -9.44 19.61 -29.64
C SER A 24 -8.81 18.36 -30.21
N ALA A 25 -8.10 18.60 -31.30
CA ALA A 25 -7.81 17.68 -32.38
C ALA A 25 -6.82 16.57 -32.03
N MET A 26 -7.07 15.44 -32.68
CA MET A 26 -6.17 14.30 -32.82
C MET A 26 -4.93 14.73 -33.62
N PHE A 27 -3.74 14.62 -33.01
CA PHE A 27 -2.46 14.58 -33.70
C PHE A 27 -1.84 13.19 -33.49
N PRO A 28 -1.56 12.40 -34.53
CA PRO A 28 -0.84 11.15 -34.37
C PRO A 28 0.66 11.44 -34.48
N CYS A 29 1.38 11.38 -33.35
CA CYS A 29 2.84 11.36 -33.35
C CYS A 29 3.37 10.17 -32.54
N GLY A 30 3.93 9.21 -33.28
CA GLY A 30 5.15 8.44 -32.99
C GLY A 30 5.40 7.90 -31.59
N GLY A 31 5.41 6.57 -31.47
CA GLY A 31 6.08 5.83 -30.41
C GLY A 31 5.25 5.70 -29.13
N ALA A 32 4.53 4.58 -28.98
CA ALA A 32 3.88 4.21 -27.73
C ALA A 32 4.95 3.88 -26.67
N CYS A 33 5.55 4.92 -26.07
CA CYS A 33 6.07 4.83 -24.72
C CYS A 33 4.83 4.69 -23.85
N ALA A 34 4.48 3.47 -23.47
CA ALA A 34 3.35 3.22 -22.58
C ALA A 34 3.65 3.93 -21.25
N ARG A 35 3.19 5.17 -21.10
CA ARG A 35 3.16 5.84 -19.80
C ARG A 35 2.30 4.96 -18.92
N LEU A 36 2.95 4.29 -17.98
CA LEU A 36 2.25 3.57 -16.94
C LEU A 36 1.31 4.57 -16.25
N PRO A 37 0.05 4.19 -15.99
CA PRO A 37 -0.96 5.13 -15.56
C PRO A 37 -0.56 5.73 -14.22
N LEU A 38 -0.34 7.05 -14.22
CA LEU A 38 0.01 7.80 -13.03
C LEU A 38 -1.09 7.64 -11.97
N VAL A 39 -0.73 7.49 -10.70
CA VAL A 39 -1.72 7.49 -9.60
C VAL A 39 -2.57 8.76 -9.69
N SER A 40 -3.89 8.58 -9.80
CA SER A 40 -4.87 9.66 -9.92
C SER A 40 -6.16 9.30 -9.19
N GLN A 41 -7.04 10.28 -8.97
CA GLN A 41 -8.32 10.03 -8.29
C GLN A 41 -9.19 9.01 -9.04
N ALA A 42 -9.09 8.96 -10.38
CA ALA A 42 -9.82 8.01 -11.21
C ALA A 42 -9.19 6.61 -11.22
N ASN A 43 -7.91 6.48 -10.82
CA ASN A 43 -7.19 5.22 -10.76
C ASN A 43 -6.32 5.16 -9.49
N PRO A 44 -6.93 4.89 -8.32
CA PRO A 44 -6.20 4.77 -7.06
C PRO A 44 -5.37 3.48 -7.03
N VAL A 45 -4.26 3.50 -6.30
CA VAL A 45 -3.46 2.29 -6.06
C VAL A 45 -4.19 1.36 -5.10
N LEU A 46 -4.31 0.10 -5.46
CA LEU A 46 -4.89 -0.91 -4.59
C LEU A 46 -3.82 -1.44 -3.63
N ILE A 47 -3.99 -1.20 -2.34
CA ILE A 47 -3.01 -1.63 -1.33
C ILE A 47 -3.62 -2.62 -0.35
N PHE A 48 -2.75 -3.46 0.21
CA PHE A 48 -3.07 -4.31 1.33
C PHE A 48 -1.98 -4.15 2.40
N VAL A 49 -2.39 -3.81 3.62
CA VAL A 49 -1.47 -3.75 4.77
C VAL A 49 -1.63 -5.05 5.58
N THR A 50 -0.50 -5.72 5.85
CA THR A 50 -0.53 -6.94 6.65
C THR A 50 -1.03 -6.64 8.05
N HIS A 51 -1.90 -7.50 8.55
CA HIS A 51 -2.53 -7.35 9.85
C HIS A 51 -2.78 -8.72 10.48
N CYS A 52 -3.11 -8.73 11.77
CA CYS A 52 -3.43 -9.94 12.53
C CYS A 52 -4.86 -9.91 13.07
N TRP A 53 -5.77 -9.31 12.28
CA TRP A 53 -7.18 -9.03 12.65
C TRP A 53 -7.32 -8.03 13.80
N GLU A 54 -6.41 -7.07 13.84
CA GLU A 54 -6.35 -6.01 14.85
C GLU A 54 -5.77 -4.74 14.22
N ASN A 55 -6.28 -3.58 14.63
CA ASN A 55 -5.74 -2.27 14.28
C ASN A 55 -4.57 -1.92 15.19
N SER A 56 -3.42 -2.55 14.98
CA SER A 56 -2.19 -2.17 15.69
C SER A 56 -1.79 -0.72 15.42
N ASP A 57 -1.08 -0.08 16.34
CA ASP A 57 -0.61 1.31 16.17
C ASP A 57 0.22 1.50 14.89
N ASP A 58 1.05 0.52 14.54
CA ASP A 58 1.84 0.54 13.32
C ASP A 58 0.97 0.46 12.06
N TYR A 59 -0.12 -0.31 12.10
CA TYR A 59 -1.09 -0.38 11.02
C TYR A 59 -1.77 0.97 10.81
N LEU A 60 -2.21 1.64 11.89
CA LEU A 60 -2.83 2.96 11.80
C LEU A 60 -1.86 4.01 11.27
N ARG A 61 -0.59 3.98 11.74
CA ARG A 61 0.46 4.91 11.31
C ARG A 61 0.75 4.85 9.82
N VAL A 62 0.65 3.66 9.20
CA VAL A 62 0.77 3.54 7.74
C VAL A 62 -0.25 4.44 7.05
N PHE A 63 -1.51 4.43 7.48
CA PHE A 63 -2.54 5.27 6.87
C PHE A 63 -2.32 6.75 7.13
N GLU A 64 -1.85 7.13 8.33
CA GLU A 64 -1.47 8.52 8.61
C GLU A 64 -0.41 9.02 7.62
N TYR A 65 0.58 8.20 7.27
CA TYR A 65 1.63 8.56 6.31
C TYR A 65 1.13 8.60 4.87
N LEU A 66 0.21 7.71 4.49
CA LEU A 66 -0.39 7.73 3.16
C LEU A 66 -1.30 8.95 2.96
N GLU A 67 -2.01 9.36 4.01
CA GLU A 67 -2.91 10.52 4.01
C GLU A 67 -2.17 11.85 4.13
N SER A 68 -0.94 11.88 4.64
CA SER A 68 -0.12 13.09 4.67
C SER A 68 0.35 13.53 3.27
N GLN A 69 0.48 12.59 2.33
CA GLN A 69 0.98 12.87 0.99
C GLN A 69 -0.09 13.47 0.07
N ARG A 70 0.20 14.68 -0.42
CA ARG A 70 -0.64 15.34 -1.43
C ARG A 70 -0.55 14.59 -2.76
N ASN A 71 -1.69 14.39 -3.42
CA ASN A 71 -1.82 13.69 -4.71
C ASN A 71 -1.53 12.18 -4.68
N PHE A 72 -1.65 11.54 -3.53
CA PHE A 72 -1.63 10.08 -3.44
C PHE A 72 -3.05 9.56 -3.21
N PHE A 73 -3.52 8.70 -4.12
CA PHE A 73 -4.85 8.09 -4.04
C PHE A 73 -4.68 6.59 -3.91
N TYR A 74 -5.25 6.02 -2.86
CA TYR A 74 -5.18 4.60 -2.59
C TYR A 74 -6.55 4.05 -2.21
N ARG A 75 -6.72 2.74 -2.39
CA ARG A 75 -7.84 1.99 -1.84
C ARG A 75 -7.29 0.83 -1.03
N ASN A 76 -7.69 0.79 0.23
CA ASN A 76 -7.29 -0.26 1.14
C ASN A 76 -8.21 -1.49 1.03
N TYR A 77 -7.61 -2.67 0.89
CA TYR A 77 -8.31 -3.97 0.94
C TYR A 77 -8.13 -4.71 2.27
N SER A 78 -7.25 -4.25 3.18
CA SER A 78 -7.12 -4.86 4.49
C SER A 78 -8.32 -4.52 5.37
N THR A 79 -9.01 -5.56 5.86
CA THR A 79 -10.18 -5.44 6.72
C THR A 79 -9.96 -6.17 8.06
N PRO A 80 -9.05 -5.67 8.92
CA PRO A 80 -8.74 -6.30 10.20
C PRO A 80 -9.97 -6.49 11.11
N GLU A 81 -10.92 -5.56 11.05
CA GLU A 81 -12.17 -5.59 11.82
C GLU A 81 -13.12 -6.72 11.38
N GLN A 82 -13.03 -7.15 10.12
CA GLN A 82 -13.92 -8.16 9.53
C GLN A 82 -13.31 -9.55 9.64
N ARG A 83 -12.94 -9.93 10.87
CA ARG A 83 -12.42 -11.26 11.13
C ARG A 83 -13.50 -12.32 10.81
N PRO A 84 -13.25 -13.25 9.88
CA PRO A 84 -14.21 -14.30 9.58
C PRO A 84 -14.36 -15.24 10.78
N GLN A 85 -15.58 -15.70 11.01
CA GLN A 85 -15.84 -16.78 11.95
C GLN A 85 -15.43 -18.11 11.30
N GLY A 86 -14.53 -18.87 11.93
CA GLY A 86 -14.13 -20.18 11.45
C GLY A 86 -12.71 -20.57 11.83
N ASP A 87 -12.25 -21.68 11.24
CA ASP A 87 -10.93 -22.26 11.48
C ASP A 87 -9.81 -21.49 10.76
N LYS A 88 -8.56 -21.95 10.95
CA LYS A 88 -7.36 -21.39 10.31
C LYS A 88 -7.48 -21.27 8.79
N GLU A 89 -8.14 -22.22 8.13
CA GLU A 89 -8.34 -22.17 6.67
C GLU A 89 -9.31 -21.08 6.25
N ALA A 90 -10.37 -20.81 7.03
CA ALA A 90 -11.29 -19.71 6.75
C ALA A 90 -10.59 -18.34 6.87
N LEU A 91 -9.72 -18.20 7.87
CA LEU A 91 -8.87 -17.00 8.05
C LEU A 91 -7.94 -16.80 6.85
N ARG A 92 -7.24 -17.87 6.44
CA ARG A 92 -6.34 -17.85 5.27
C ARG A 92 -7.09 -17.49 4.00
N GLU A 93 -8.27 -18.06 3.79
CA GLU A 93 -9.07 -17.80 2.60
C GLU A 93 -9.56 -16.34 2.54
N SER A 94 -9.97 -15.77 3.67
CA SER A 94 -10.30 -14.35 3.73
C SER A 94 -9.11 -13.46 3.40
N LEU A 95 -7.91 -13.77 3.93
CA LEU A 95 -6.69 -13.03 3.58
C LEU A 95 -6.33 -13.15 2.10
N ARG A 96 -6.51 -14.34 1.49
CA ARG A 96 -6.29 -14.51 0.04
C ARG A 96 -7.21 -13.61 -0.77
N LYS A 97 -8.49 -13.50 -0.39
CA LYS A 97 -9.47 -12.62 -1.04
C LYS A 97 -9.14 -11.14 -0.89
N GLN A 98 -8.52 -10.74 0.22
CA GLN A 98 -8.07 -9.36 0.43
C GLN A 98 -6.78 -9.05 -0.36
N ILE A 99 -5.83 -9.98 -0.42
CA ILE A 99 -4.55 -9.79 -1.11
C ILE A 99 -4.70 -9.89 -2.65
N ALA A 100 -5.55 -10.78 -3.16
CA ALA A 100 -5.71 -11.00 -4.60
C ALA A 100 -5.96 -9.71 -5.44
N PRO A 101 -6.88 -8.81 -5.05
CA PRO A 101 -7.11 -7.56 -5.78
C PRO A 101 -6.04 -6.48 -5.53
N SER A 102 -5.15 -6.65 -4.54
CA SER A 102 -4.13 -5.64 -4.23
C SER A 102 -3.06 -5.56 -5.34
N GLU A 103 -2.47 -4.38 -5.50
CA GLU A 103 -1.37 -4.10 -6.42
C GLU A 103 -0.04 -4.01 -5.68
N ALA A 104 -0.06 -3.61 -4.41
CA ALA A 104 1.09 -3.67 -3.52
C ALA A 104 0.68 -4.15 -2.13
N VAL A 105 1.58 -4.92 -1.52
CA VAL A 105 1.43 -5.43 -0.16
C VAL A 105 2.44 -4.74 0.76
N ILE A 106 1.93 -4.06 1.79
CA ILE A 106 2.74 -3.42 2.82
C ILE A 106 2.87 -4.39 4.00
N GLY A 107 4.08 -4.91 4.19
CA GLY A 107 4.41 -5.80 5.29
C GLY A 107 4.84 -5.04 6.53
N LEU A 108 4.23 -5.32 7.68
CA LEU A 108 4.61 -4.78 8.98
C LEU A 108 5.48 -5.80 9.70
N SER A 109 6.77 -5.52 9.84
CA SER A 109 7.68 -6.45 10.53
C SER A 109 7.40 -6.57 12.03
N SER A 110 6.69 -5.61 12.63
CA SER A 110 6.31 -5.65 14.05
C SER A 110 5.38 -6.83 14.39
N LEU A 111 4.64 -7.35 13.40
CA LEU A 111 3.81 -8.54 13.56
C LEU A 111 4.63 -9.84 13.65
N PHE A 112 5.93 -9.81 13.34
CA PHE A 112 6.76 -11.01 13.32
C PHE A 112 6.91 -11.65 14.69
N ASP A 113 7.10 -10.83 15.74
CA ASP A 113 7.37 -11.34 17.09
C ASP A 113 6.16 -12.07 17.69
N ALA A 114 4.94 -11.56 17.45
CA ALA A 114 3.70 -12.12 18.01
C ALA A 114 2.96 -13.08 17.07
N HIS A 115 3.09 -12.89 15.75
CA HIS A 115 2.25 -13.54 14.74
C HIS A 115 3.05 -13.97 13.50
N GLN A 116 4.26 -14.50 13.72
CA GLN A 116 5.18 -14.95 12.67
C GLN A 116 4.52 -15.79 11.57
N GLU A 117 3.76 -16.83 11.93
CA GLU A 117 3.14 -17.74 10.96
C GLU A 117 2.15 -17.03 10.04
N LEU A 118 1.35 -16.12 10.60
CA LEU A 118 0.30 -15.42 9.87
C LEU A 118 0.90 -14.34 8.95
N LEU A 119 1.89 -13.60 9.44
CA LEU A 119 2.63 -12.63 8.61
C LEU A 119 3.34 -13.34 7.45
N THR A 120 4.06 -14.43 7.75
CA THR A 120 4.79 -15.19 6.73
C THR A 120 3.84 -15.74 5.66
N PHE A 121 2.64 -16.20 6.05
CA PHE A 121 1.62 -16.64 5.11
C PHE A 121 1.18 -15.52 4.16
N GLN A 122 0.86 -14.33 4.69
CA GLN A 122 0.44 -13.18 3.88
C GLN A 122 1.53 -12.79 2.87
N LEU A 123 2.79 -12.68 3.31
CA LEU A 123 3.91 -12.30 2.45
C LEU A 123 4.21 -13.36 1.38
N ARG A 124 4.19 -14.66 1.74
CA ARG A 124 4.37 -15.74 0.77
C ARG A 124 3.25 -15.78 -0.26
N PHE A 125 2.02 -15.55 0.17
CA PHE A 125 0.88 -15.50 -0.76
C PHE A 125 0.98 -14.30 -1.70
N ALA A 126 1.44 -13.15 -1.20
CA ALA A 126 1.73 -11.98 -2.02
C ALA A 126 2.78 -12.30 -3.10
N GLN A 127 3.92 -12.88 -2.72
CA GLN A 127 4.95 -13.30 -3.68
C GLN A 127 4.42 -14.31 -4.70
N ALA A 128 3.69 -15.34 -4.25
CA ALA A 128 3.10 -16.35 -5.14
C ALA A 128 2.08 -15.75 -6.11
N SER A 129 1.44 -14.65 -5.71
CA SER A 129 0.47 -13.91 -6.53
C SER A 129 1.12 -12.78 -7.35
N HIS A 130 2.45 -12.75 -7.42
CA HIS A 130 3.25 -11.71 -8.08
C HIS A 130 2.91 -10.29 -7.62
N LYS A 131 2.56 -10.13 -6.34
CA LYS A 131 2.32 -8.83 -5.72
C LYS A 131 3.60 -8.37 -5.03
N PRO A 132 4.12 -7.17 -5.36
CA PRO A 132 5.31 -6.66 -4.70
C PRO A 132 5.06 -6.46 -3.21
N VAL A 133 6.04 -6.85 -2.41
CA VAL A 133 6.06 -6.73 -0.96
C VAL A 133 6.98 -5.57 -0.56
N ILE A 134 6.39 -4.54 0.04
CA ILE A 134 7.08 -3.39 0.63
C ILE A 134 7.10 -3.60 2.13
N LEU A 135 8.26 -3.91 2.69
CA LEU A 135 8.38 -4.24 4.10
C LEU A 135 8.80 -3.02 4.92
N MET A 136 7.97 -2.64 5.88
CA MET A 136 8.28 -1.60 6.86
C MET A 136 9.11 -2.18 8.00
N LYS A 137 10.17 -1.45 8.38
CA LYS A 137 10.99 -1.77 9.56
C LYS A 137 10.16 -1.69 10.85
N PRO A 138 10.60 -2.31 11.97
CA PRO A 138 9.88 -2.18 13.23
C PRO A 138 9.96 -0.74 13.74
N PHE A 139 8.86 -0.21 14.27
CA PHE A 139 8.80 1.16 14.75
C PHE A 139 9.58 1.35 16.06
N GLY A 140 10.24 2.50 16.23
CA GLY A 140 10.85 2.95 17.49
C GLY A 140 12.10 2.21 17.98
N ALA A 141 12.30 0.94 17.61
CA ALA A 141 13.46 0.15 18.02
C ALA A 141 14.48 0.03 16.88
N ARG A 142 15.78 0.07 17.22
CA ARG A 142 16.87 -0.43 16.34
C ARG A 142 16.84 -1.96 16.25
N LYS A 143 15.66 -2.54 16.08
CA LYS A 143 15.51 -3.96 15.78
C LYS A 143 15.71 -4.11 14.28
N ASP A 144 16.66 -4.96 13.92
CA ASP A 144 16.83 -5.34 12.54
C ASP A 144 15.65 -6.21 12.08
N VAL A 145 15.28 -6.02 10.81
CA VAL A 145 14.32 -6.88 10.14
C VAL A 145 14.89 -8.30 10.06
N PRO A 146 14.16 -9.32 10.56
CA PRO A 146 14.56 -10.72 10.44
C PRO A 146 14.87 -11.10 8.99
N LYS A 147 15.96 -11.85 8.77
CA LYS A 147 16.39 -12.26 7.43
C LYS A 147 15.27 -12.96 6.64
N ALA A 148 14.49 -13.81 7.32
CA ALA A 148 13.35 -14.50 6.72
C ALA A 148 12.29 -13.57 6.11
N LEU A 149 12.09 -12.37 6.67
CA LEU A 149 11.20 -11.37 6.09
C LEU A 149 11.86 -10.56 4.99
N ARG A 150 13.15 -10.24 5.17
CA ARG A 150 13.93 -9.50 4.17
C ARG A 150 14.00 -10.27 2.85
N ASP A 151 14.18 -11.59 2.90
CA ASP A 151 14.19 -12.46 1.72
C ASP A 151 12.82 -12.53 1.03
N LEU A 152 11.74 -12.18 1.74
CA LEU A 152 10.38 -12.12 1.20
C LEU A 152 10.01 -10.73 0.66
N ALA A 153 10.80 -9.70 0.93
CA ALA A 153 10.50 -8.32 0.57
C ALA A 153 11.16 -7.92 -0.76
N ASN A 154 10.45 -7.17 -1.58
CA ASN A 154 11.01 -6.53 -2.77
C ASN A 154 11.77 -5.25 -2.39
N GLU A 155 11.25 -4.52 -1.41
CA GLU A 155 11.84 -3.29 -0.92
C GLU A 155 11.63 -3.20 0.60
N VAL A 156 12.66 -2.74 1.33
CA VAL A 156 12.58 -2.51 2.77
C VAL A 156 12.63 -1.01 3.02
N VAL A 157 11.62 -0.48 3.70
CA VAL A 157 11.41 0.97 3.85
C VAL A 157 11.43 1.35 5.33
N ASP A 158 12.03 2.50 5.62
CA ASP A 158 12.01 3.13 6.95
C ASP A 158 10.66 3.80 7.23
N TRP A 159 10.42 4.21 8.48
CA TRP A 159 9.25 5.02 8.83
C TRP A 159 9.41 6.46 8.36
N ASP A 160 9.31 6.65 7.05
CA ASP A 160 9.30 7.94 6.36
C ASP A 160 8.15 7.99 5.35
N GLU A 161 7.36 9.05 5.42
CA GLU A 161 6.15 9.24 4.60
C GLU A 161 6.45 9.25 3.09
N ARG A 162 7.54 9.90 2.67
CA ARG A 162 7.91 10.01 1.26
C ARG A 162 8.47 8.70 0.77
N ALA A 163 9.35 8.07 1.55
CA ALA A 163 9.94 6.78 1.22
C ALA A 163 8.86 5.69 1.04
N LEU A 164 7.83 5.68 1.88
CA LEU A 164 6.71 4.74 1.76
C LEU A 164 5.92 4.97 0.46
N VAL A 165 5.51 6.19 0.18
CA VAL A 165 4.73 6.50 -1.03
C VAL A 165 5.54 6.29 -2.31
N ASP A 166 6.83 6.67 -2.30
CA ASP A 166 7.73 6.45 -3.43
C ASP A 166 7.94 4.95 -3.70
N ALA A 167 8.09 4.14 -2.65
CA ALA A 167 8.18 2.69 -2.78
C ALA A 167 6.88 2.11 -3.38
N ILE A 168 5.70 2.58 -2.92
CA ILE A 168 4.42 2.11 -3.48
C ILE A 168 4.31 2.46 -4.96
N ARG A 169 4.63 3.70 -5.34
CA ARG A 169 4.59 4.15 -6.75
C ARG A 169 5.54 3.34 -7.63
N ARG A 170 6.76 3.10 -7.16
CA ARG A 170 7.80 2.34 -7.88
C ARG A 170 7.42 0.87 -8.04
N GLN A 171 6.89 0.25 -7.00
CA GLN A 171 6.60 -1.18 -7.01
C GLN A 171 5.25 -1.51 -7.67
N ALA A 172 4.20 -0.71 -7.41
CA ALA A 172 2.87 -0.98 -7.93
C ALA A 172 2.67 -0.54 -9.39
N ARG A 173 3.34 0.56 -9.79
CA ARG A 173 3.11 1.21 -11.09
C ARG A 173 4.38 1.38 -11.92
N HIS A 174 5.54 0.95 -11.43
CA HIS A 174 6.84 1.25 -12.04
C HIS A 174 6.99 2.72 -12.45
N GLU A 175 6.40 3.62 -11.64
CA GLU A 175 6.68 5.04 -11.75
C GLU A 175 8.13 5.22 -11.28
N GLU A 176 9.06 5.46 -12.20
CA GLU A 176 10.37 5.99 -11.84
C GLU A 176 10.17 7.39 -11.26
N THR A 177 10.06 7.48 -9.93
CA THR A 177 10.34 8.74 -9.24
C THR A 177 11.82 9.01 -9.42
N THR A 178 12.17 9.74 -10.48
CA THR A 178 13.52 10.24 -10.74
C THR A 178 13.98 11.08 -9.55
N ARG A 179 14.58 10.41 -8.56
CA ARG A 179 15.49 11.03 -7.61
C ARG A 179 16.70 11.40 -8.44
N TRP A 180 16.87 12.69 -8.71
CA TRP A 180 18.00 13.20 -9.48
C TRP A 180 19.30 12.79 -8.77
N ASP A 181 19.93 11.70 -9.22
CA ASP A 181 21.30 11.41 -8.86
C ASP A 181 22.13 12.60 -9.33
N THR A 182 22.70 13.33 -8.39
CA THR A 182 23.62 14.42 -8.70
C THR A 182 24.83 13.76 -9.35
N ILE A 183 24.91 13.86 -10.68
CA ILE A 183 26.11 13.45 -11.42
C ILE A 183 27.20 14.43 -11.01
N GLU A 184 28.09 14.00 -10.12
CA GLU A 184 29.34 14.69 -9.81
C GLU A 184 30.21 14.65 -11.07
N PHE A 185 30.13 15.70 -11.88
CA PHE A 185 31.03 15.87 -13.02
C PHE A 185 32.43 16.20 -12.50
N LYS A 186 33.33 15.22 -12.52
CA LYS A 186 34.77 15.49 -12.45
C LYS A 186 35.22 16.03 -13.80
N LEU A 187 35.60 17.31 -13.84
CA LEU A 187 36.38 17.87 -14.94
C LEU A 187 37.85 17.49 -14.69
N ASP A 188 38.39 16.63 -15.56
CA ASP A 188 39.84 16.43 -15.72
C ASP A 188 40.43 17.51 -16.63
#